data_AF-A0A412HX25-F1
#
_entry.id   AF-A0A412HX25-F1
#
_cell.length_a   1.000
_cell.length_b   1.000
_cell.length_c   1.000
_cell.angle_alpha   90.00
_cell.angle_beta   90.00
_cell.angle_gamma   90.00
#
_symmetry.space_group_name_H-M   'P 1'
#
loop_
_entity.id
_entity.type
_entity.pdbx_description
1 polymer ?
#
loop_
_entity_poly.entity_id
_entity_poly.type
_entity_poly.pdbx_seq_one_letter_code
_entity_poly.pdbx_strand_id
1 'polypeptide(L)'
;MRIKNILFFGLFLILILFGFSNINKSTENLDADRVKNSLDTALITCYSVEGRYPESIQYLKKYYGFTYDVNGYFITYDWQGDNVYPNIYVYRKGNES
;
A
#
# COMPACT_ATOMS: atom_id res chain seq x y z
N MET A 1 -48.67 -7.05 -3.01
CA MET A 1 -47.59 -6.79 -2.03
C MET A 1 -46.25 -7.41 -2.46
N ARG A 2 -46.19 -8.71 -2.82
CA ARG A 2 -44.92 -9.39 -3.21
C ARG A 2 -44.16 -8.79 -4.41
N ILE A 3 -44.85 -8.36 -5.48
CA ILE A 3 -44.22 -7.80 -6.69
C ILE A 3 -43.56 -6.43 -6.48
N LYS A 4 -44.16 -5.56 -5.65
CA LYS A 4 -43.57 -4.26 -5.30
C LYS A 4 -42.23 -4.42 -4.57
N ASN A 5 -42.12 -5.40 -3.68
CA ASN A 5 -40.89 -5.70 -2.95
C ASN A 5 -39.79 -6.23 -3.87
N ILE A 6 -40.15 -7.07 -4.85
CA ILE A 6 -39.21 -7.59 -5.86
C ILE A 6 -38.67 -6.46 -6.76
N LEU A 7 -39.53 -5.55 -7.20
CA LEU A 7 -39.14 -4.37 -7.97
C LEU A 7 -38.23 -3.42 -7.18
N PHE A 8 -38.55 -3.19 -5.90
CA PHE A 8 -37.72 -2.37 -5.02
C PHE A 8 -36.34 -3.00 -4.80
N PHE A 9 -36.27 -4.32 -4.57
CA PHE A 9 -35.02 -5.03 -4.40
C PHE A 9 -34.17 -5.03 -5.69
N GLY A 10 -34.80 -5.20 -6.84
CA GLY A 10 -34.12 -5.10 -8.14
C GLY A 10 -33.53 -3.70 -8.39
N LEU A 11 -34.29 -2.65 -8.09
CA LEU A 11 -33.80 -1.27 -8.19
C LEU A 11 -32.64 -1.00 -7.23
N PHE A 12 -32.73 -1.50 -5.99
CA PHE A 12 -31.68 -1.39 -4.99
C PHE A 12 -30.39 -2.10 -5.43
N LEU A 13 -30.51 -3.30 -6.03
CA LEU A 13 -29.37 -4.03 -6.58
C LEU A 13 -28.69 -3.26 -7.73
N ILE A 14 -29.49 -2.67 -8.63
CA ILE A 14 -28.98 -1.85 -9.73
C ILE A 14 -28.22 -0.62 -9.20
N LEU A 15 -28.78 0.09 -8.21
CA LEU A 15 -28.11 1.24 -7.59
C LEU A 15 -26.78 0.85 -6.93
N ILE A 16 -26.73 -0.31 -6.27
CA ILE A 16 -25.50 -0.85 -5.70
C ILE A 16 -24.46 -1.10 -6.80
N LEU A 17 -24.84 -1.79 -7.88
CA LEU A 17 -23.92 -2.12 -8.98
C LEU A 17 -23.38 -0.84 -9.67
N PHE A 18 -24.22 0.18 -9.86
CA PHE A 18 -23.79 1.48 -10.37
C PHE A 18 -22.86 2.22 -9.39
N GLY A 19 -23.09 2.10 -8.08
CA GLY A 19 -22.22 2.69 -7.04
C GLY A 19 -20.82 2.07 -7.01
N PHE A 20 -20.73 0.74 -7.11
CA PHE A 20 -19.44 0.02 -7.11
C PHE A 20 -18.58 0.30 -8.36
N SER A 21 -19.20 0.68 -9.48
CA SER A 21 -18.51 0.89 -10.77
C SER A 21 -17.50 2.05 -10.75
N ASN A 22 -17.50 2.90 -9.71
CA ASN A 22 -16.60 4.05 -9.59
C ASN A 22 -15.41 3.85 -8.62
N ILE A 23 -15.23 2.67 -8.03
CA ILE A 23 -14.26 2.47 -6.92
C ILE A 23 -12.83 2.16 -7.39
N ASN A 24 -12.59 1.85 -8.66
CA ASN A 24 -11.26 1.38 -9.10
C ASN A 24 -10.15 2.45 -9.15
N LYS A 25 -10.47 3.73 -9.41
CA LYS A 25 -9.43 4.76 -9.62
C LYS A 25 -8.83 5.35 -8.34
N SER A 26 -9.58 5.36 -7.23
CA SER A 26 -9.08 5.95 -5.97
C SER A 26 -8.21 4.97 -5.18
N THR A 27 -8.26 3.68 -5.49
CA THR A 27 -7.49 2.62 -4.80
C THR A 27 -6.01 2.64 -5.20
N GLU A 28 -5.69 3.10 -6.42
CA GLU A 28 -4.35 2.96 -7.01
C GLU A 28 -3.26 3.80 -6.32
N ASN A 29 -3.54 5.05 -5.94
CA ASN A 29 -2.59 5.88 -5.20
C ASN A 29 -2.52 5.50 -3.72
N LEU A 30 -3.65 5.03 -3.16
CA LEU A 30 -3.71 4.55 -1.78
C LEU A 30 -2.78 3.35 -1.55
N ASP A 31 -2.50 2.54 -2.57
CA ASP A 31 -1.65 1.37 -2.41
C ASP A 31 -0.15 1.70 -2.32
N ALA A 32 0.34 2.70 -3.07
CA ALA A 32 1.73 3.13 -2.94
C ALA A 32 2.02 3.75 -1.57
N ASP A 33 1.10 4.60 -1.08
CA ASP A 33 1.21 5.21 0.24
C ASP A 33 1.14 4.17 1.37
N ARG A 34 0.36 3.09 1.20
CA ARG A 34 0.35 1.96 2.14
C ARG A 34 1.70 1.27 2.21
N VAL A 35 2.32 0.99 1.06
CA VAL A 35 3.66 0.38 1.02
C VAL A 35 4.67 1.31 1.68
N LYS A 36 4.62 2.61 1.40
CA LYS A 36 5.49 3.60 2.03
C LYS A 36 5.31 3.64 3.54
N ASN A 37 4.06 3.73 4.03
CA ASN A 37 3.77 3.76 5.47
C ASN A 37 4.23 2.48 6.18
N SER A 38 4.10 1.31 5.54
CA SER A 38 4.63 0.05 6.08
C SER A 38 6.15 0.06 6.18
N LEU A 39 6.84 0.59 5.16
CA LEU A 39 8.30 0.75 5.16
C LEU A 39 8.75 1.72 6.28
N ASP A 40 8.06 2.85 6.41
CA ASP A 40 8.30 3.84 7.47
C ASP A 40 8.18 3.22 8.86
N THR A 41 7.11 2.46 9.07
CA THR A 41 6.87 1.78 10.35
C THR A 41 8.00 0.79 10.67
N ALA A 42 8.44 0.00 9.69
CA ALA A 42 9.54 -0.93 9.86
C ALA A 42 10.87 -0.22 10.18
N LEU A 43 11.16 0.90 9.51
CA LEU A 43 12.34 1.73 9.76
C LEU A 43 12.36 2.32 11.15
N ILE A 44 11.25 2.94 11.57
CA ILE A 44 11.11 3.55 12.90
C ILE A 44 11.23 2.47 13.97
N THR A 45 10.65 1.29 13.74
CA THR A 45 10.75 0.16 14.68
C THR A 45 12.19 -0.33 14.77
N CYS A 46 12.91 -0.43 13.65
CA CYS A 46 14.33 -0.78 13.63
C CYS A 46 15.16 0.20 14.44
N TYR A 47 15.01 1.50 14.20
CA TYR A 47 15.71 2.53 14.96
C TYR A 47 15.35 2.52 16.45
N SER A 48 14.08 2.27 16.78
CA SER A 48 13.63 2.24 18.18
C SER A 48 14.19 1.05 18.96
N VAL A 49 14.43 -0.09 18.29
CA VAL A 49 14.92 -1.32 18.93
C VAL A 49 16.44 -1.40 18.92
N GLU A 50 17.07 -1.07 17.80
CA GLU A 50 18.52 -1.26 17.59
C GLU A 50 19.33 0.04 17.71
N GLY A 51 18.67 1.20 17.76
CA GLY A 51 19.33 2.50 17.79
C GLY A 51 19.94 2.93 16.45
N ARG A 52 19.59 2.25 15.34
CA ARG A 52 20.12 2.55 13.99
C ARG A 52 19.15 2.18 12.87
N TYR A 53 19.22 2.92 11.77
CA TYR A 53 18.59 2.57 10.51
C TYR A 53 19.46 1.57 9.74
N PRO A 54 18.87 0.54 9.12
CA PRO A 54 19.63 -0.51 8.45
C PRO A 54 20.21 -0.02 7.13
N GLU A 55 21.37 -0.57 6.73
CA GLU A 55 22.01 -0.24 5.44
C GLU A 55 21.21 -0.73 4.22
N SER A 56 20.28 -1.66 4.42
CA SER A 56 19.53 -2.28 3.33
C SER A 56 18.08 -2.56 3.71
N ILE A 57 17.19 -2.35 2.74
CA ILE A 57 15.77 -2.74 2.84
C ILE A 57 15.59 -4.26 3.06
N GLN A 58 16.55 -5.10 2.65
CA GLN A 58 16.50 -6.55 2.88
C GLN A 58 16.51 -6.90 4.37
N TYR A 59 17.17 -6.08 5.20
CA TYR A 59 17.20 -6.27 6.64
C TYR A 59 15.79 -6.14 7.24
N LEU A 60 15.03 -5.13 6.79
CA LEU A 60 13.65 -4.90 7.21
C LEU A 60 12.72 -6.04 6.77
N LYS A 61 12.95 -6.62 5.58
CA LYS A 61 12.20 -7.78 5.11
C LYS A 61 12.44 -9.01 5.97
N LYS A 62 13.68 -9.20 6.44
CA LYS A 62 14.08 -10.39 7.21
C LYS A 62 13.69 -10.32 8.67
N TYR A 63 13.82 -9.16 9.31
CA TYR A 63 13.69 -9.02 10.77
C TYR A 63 12.49 -8.19 11.23
N TYR A 64 11.96 -7.31 10.37
CA TYR A 64 10.86 -6.40 10.73
C TYR A 64 9.57 -6.67 9.95
N GLY A 65 9.50 -7.79 9.21
CA GLY A 65 8.30 -8.24 8.50
C GLY A 65 7.86 -7.30 7.37
N PHE A 66 8.74 -6.42 6.89
CA PHE A 66 8.40 -5.53 5.78
C PHE A 66 8.23 -6.34 4.49
N THR A 67 7.08 -6.24 3.84
CA THR A 67 6.78 -6.94 2.59
C THR A 67 6.02 -6.04 1.63
N TYR A 68 6.29 -6.19 0.34
CA TYR A 68 5.60 -5.47 -0.72
C TYR A 68 5.58 -6.31 -2.00
N ASP A 69 4.68 -5.98 -2.93
CA ASP A 69 4.67 -6.60 -4.26
C ASP A 69 5.83 -6.07 -5.11
N VAL A 70 6.81 -6.95 -5.34
CA VAL A 70 8.02 -6.63 -6.12
C VAL A 70 7.70 -6.41 -7.59
N ASN A 71 6.60 -6.96 -8.10
CA ASN A 71 6.19 -6.79 -9.50
C ASN A 71 5.39 -5.49 -9.69
N GLY A 72 4.60 -5.09 -8.70
CA GLY A 72 3.81 -3.85 -8.73
C GLY A 72 4.58 -2.59 -8.33
N TYR A 73 5.63 -2.70 -7.53
CA TYR A 73 6.33 -1.54 -6.96
C TYR A 73 7.85 -1.59 -7.14
N PHE A 74 8.43 -0.40 -7.28
CA PHE A 74 9.85 -0.14 -7.26
C PHE A 74 10.16 0.78 -6.06
N ILE A 75 11.09 0.36 -5.21
CA ILE A 75 11.47 1.12 -4.01
C ILE A 75 12.94 1.52 -4.14
N THR A 76 13.20 2.82 -4.06
CA THR A 76 14.56 3.35 -3.89
C THR A 76 14.82 3.49 -2.39
N TYR A 77 15.96 2.99 -1.95
CA TYR A 77 16.42 3.06 -0.57
C TYR A 77 17.86 3.55 -0.56
N ASP A 78 18.07 4.77 -0.08
CA ASP A 78 19.38 5.39 0.03
C ASP A 78 19.75 5.59 1.51
N TRP A 79 20.68 4.77 1.98
CA TRP A 79 21.18 4.83 3.35
C TRP A 79 22.33 5.83 3.44
N GLN A 80 22.20 6.77 4.38
CA GLN A 80 23.15 7.87 4.55
C GLN A 80 23.96 7.78 5.86
N GLY A 81 23.71 6.75 6.67
CA GLY A 81 24.35 6.54 7.97
C GLY A 81 23.38 5.96 8.99
N ASP A 82 23.91 5.34 10.04
CA ASP A 82 23.12 4.63 11.06
C ASP A 82 22.09 5.52 11.75
N ASN A 83 22.38 6.82 11.94
CA ASN A 83 21.52 7.76 12.66
C ASN A 83 20.80 8.77 11.75
N VAL A 84 20.87 8.58 10.44
CA VAL A 84 20.21 9.45 9.47
C VAL A 84 19.08 8.65 8.84
N TYR A 85 17.87 9.20 8.89
CA TYR A 85 16.72 8.57 8.27
C TYR A 85 16.98 8.42 6.76
N PRO A 86 16.84 7.20 6.19
CA PRO A 86 17.20 6.92 4.81
C PRO A 86 16.24 7.61 3.83
N ASN A 87 16.74 8.04 2.69
CA ASN A 87 15.86 8.58 1.65
C ASN A 87 15.14 7.41 0.97
N ILE A 88 13.81 7.38 1.14
CA ILE A 88 12.96 6.34 0.56
C ILE A 88 11.99 6.92 -0.45
N TYR A 89 11.84 6.21 -1.56
CA TYR A 89 10.84 6.52 -2.57
C TYR A 89 10.16 5.24 -3.03
N VAL A 90 8.83 5.27 -3.09
CA VAL A 90 8.03 4.13 -3.54
C VAL A 90 7.31 4.57 -4.81
N TYR A 91 7.60 3.87 -5.90
CA TYR A 91 7.00 4.09 -7.21
C TYR A 91 6.21 2.86 -7.60
N ARG A 92 5.03 3.05 -8.21
CA ARG A 92 4.34 1.96 -8.89
C ARG A 92 5.05 1.71 -10.22
N LYS A 93 5.32 0.44 -10.54
CA LYS A 93 5.78 0.06 -11.87
C LYS A 93 4.60 0.26 -12.83
N GLY A 94 4.77 1.13 -13.82
CA GLY A 94 3.78 1.27 -14.88
C GLY A 94 3.69 -0.02 -15.67
N ASN A 95 2.48 -0.46 -15.98
CA ASN A 95 2.30 -1.55 -16.95
C ASN A 95 2.86 -1.03 -18.28
N GLU A 96 3.95 -1.62 -18.77
CA GLU A 96 4.36 -1.42 -20.16
C GLU A 96 3.18 -1.86 -21.03
N SER A 97 2.48 -0.88 -21.61
CA SER A 97 1.36 -1.09 -22.54
C SER A 97 1.90 -1.25 -23.94
#